data_AF-A0A3M1DA64-F1
#
_entry.id   AF-A0A3M1DA64-F1
#
_cell.length_a   1.000
_cell.length_b   1.000
_cell.length_c   1.000
_cell.angle_alpha   90.00
_cell.angle_beta   90.00
_cell.angle_gamma   90.00
#
_symmetry.space_group_name_H-M   'P 1'
#
loop_
_entity.id
_entity.type
_entity.pdbx_description
1 polymer ?
#
loop_
_entity_poly.entity_id
_entity_poly.type
_entity_poly.pdbx_seq_one_letter_code
_entity_poly.pdbx_strand_id
1 'polypeptide(L)'
;MSGLWINGERVEIEVEPGTTLRSLVEERLDDLLDQGEIVCAVTVDGKECDMEKVRWGEFERLDLVTGRPVDLVRRGLEQSQQVTDGIVGRLGECAALLRSGQQGSFAQQFVVAIDEILSFLRFLGLVQAYVGQRRPAMEQFANRLQERVDELLQVQRKGDTVLMADLLEYEMVPLFEGWAGVRKALYDALEEAGDEDTERQAC
;
A
#
# COMPACT_ATOMS: atom_id res chain seq x y z
N MET A 1 1.18 -25.54 -29.70
CA MET A 1 0.65 -25.73 -28.34
C MET A 1 1.83 -25.85 -27.40
N SER A 2 2.11 -24.78 -26.66
CA SER A 2 3.14 -24.77 -25.63
C SER A 2 2.40 -24.80 -24.29
N GLY A 3 2.45 -25.92 -23.58
CA GLY A 3 1.81 -26.02 -22.26
C GLY A 3 2.61 -25.24 -21.24
N LEU A 4 1.97 -24.29 -20.55
CA LEU A 4 2.56 -23.41 -19.54
C LEU A 4 2.24 -23.94 -18.14
N TRP A 5 3.14 -23.76 -17.18
CA TRP A 5 2.82 -23.99 -15.78
C TRP A 5 2.26 -22.71 -15.15
N ILE A 6 1.00 -22.74 -14.73
CA ILE A 6 0.37 -21.67 -13.94
C ILE A 6 0.10 -22.22 -12.54
N ASN A 7 0.68 -21.61 -11.50
CA ASN A 7 0.52 -22.04 -10.11
C ASN A 7 0.80 -23.54 -9.85
N GLY A 8 1.71 -24.12 -10.64
CA GLY A 8 2.06 -25.54 -10.55
C GLY A 8 1.12 -26.49 -11.29
N GLU A 9 0.11 -25.99 -12.01
CA GLU A 9 -0.72 -26.76 -12.93
C GLU A 9 -0.35 -26.47 -14.39
N ARG A 10 -0.40 -27.49 -15.24
CA ARG A 10 -0.12 -27.32 -16.67
C ARG A 10 -1.39 -26.93 -17.41
N VAL A 11 -1.40 -25.72 -17.95
CA VAL A 11 -2.55 -25.18 -18.69
C VAL A 11 -2.19 -25.05 -20.18
N GLU A 12 -3.11 -25.46 -21.04
CA GLU A 12 -3.02 -25.23 -22.48
C GLU A 12 -3.90 -24.02 -22.83
N ILE A 13 -3.26 -22.90 -23.18
CA ILE A 13 -3.94 -21.67 -23.56
C ILE A 13 -3.52 -21.32 -24.99
N GLU A 14 -4.50 -21.03 -25.85
CA GLU A 14 -4.26 -20.40 -27.14
C GLU A 14 -4.19 -18.88 -26.96
N VAL A 15 -3.01 -18.32 -27.22
CA VAL A 15 -2.72 -16.89 -27.07
C VAL A 15 -2.07 -16.40 -28.37
N GLU A 16 -2.45 -15.20 -28.80
CA GLU A 16 -1.84 -14.60 -29.99
C GLU A 16 -0.33 -14.35 -29.77
N PRO A 17 0.51 -14.55 -30.80
CA PRO A 17 1.92 -14.24 -30.71
C PRO A 17 2.16 -12.75 -30.40
N GLY A 18 2.97 -12.47 -29.38
CA GLY A 18 3.31 -11.11 -29.00
C GLY A 18 2.35 -10.47 -27.97
N THR A 19 1.32 -11.19 -27.51
CA THR A 19 0.51 -10.77 -26.36
C THR A 19 1.40 -10.57 -25.14
N THR A 20 1.17 -9.48 -24.42
CA THR A 20 1.91 -9.16 -23.20
C THR A 20 1.38 -10.02 -22.05
N LEU A 21 2.18 -10.23 -21.02
CA LEU A 21 1.71 -10.92 -19.83
C LEU A 21 0.55 -10.17 -19.16
N ARG A 22 0.53 -8.83 -19.23
CA ARG A 22 -0.61 -8.02 -18.80
C ARG A 22 -1.89 -8.41 -19.54
N SER A 23 -1.87 -8.34 -20.88
CA SER A 23 -3.05 -8.62 -21.69
C SER A 23 -3.53 -10.05 -21.49
N LEU A 24 -2.60 -11.02 -21.37
CA LEU A 24 -2.96 -12.39 -21.05
C LEU A 24 -3.70 -12.50 -19.71
N VAL A 25 -3.13 -11.89 -18.66
CA VAL A 25 -3.71 -11.94 -17.33
C VAL A 25 -5.06 -11.23 -17.31
N GLU A 26 -5.19 -10.07 -17.95
CA GLU A 26 -6.47 -9.34 -18.01
C GLU A 26 -7.55 -10.05 -18.85
N GLU A 27 -7.18 -10.67 -19.98
CA GLU A 27 -8.12 -11.36 -20.88
C GLU A 27 -8.54 -12.74 -20.37
N ARG A 28 -7.70 -13.39 -19.57
CA ARG A 28 -7.90 -14.75 -19.06
C ARG A 28 -8.03 -14.81 -17.54
N LEU A 29 -8.20 -13.66 -16.89
CA LEU A 29 -8.24 -13.57 -15.43
C LEU A 29 -9.34 -14.48 -14.85
N ASP A 30 -10.52 -14.44 -15.45
CA ASP A 30 -11.69 -15.19 -15.00
C ASP A 30 -11.54 -16.71 -15.18
N ASP A 31 -10.71 -17.14 -16.15
CA ASP A 31 -10.42 -18.56 -16.40
C ASP A 31 -9.39 -19.11 -15.40
N LEU A 32 -8.62 -18.23 -14.75
CA LEU A 32 -7.44 -18.57 -13.94
C LEU A 32 -7.63 -18.32 -12.44
N LEU A 33 -8.67 -17.59 -12.05
CA LEU A 33 -8.94 -17.20 -10.66
C LEU A 33 -10.19 -17.88 -10.12
N ASP A 34 -10.18 -18.21 -8.83
CA ASP A 34 -11.40 -18.52 -8.11
C ASP A 34 -12.30 -17.27 -8.02
N GLN A 35 -13.62 -17.47 -7.94
CA GLN A 35 -14.58 -16.36 -7.89
C GLN A 35 -14.24 -15.37 -6.75
N GLY A 36 -14.07 -14.10 -7.12
CA GLY A 36 -13.79 -13.01 -6.19
C GLY A 36 -12.32 -12.86 -5.76
N GLU A 37 -11.40 -13.65 -6.32
CA GLU A 37 -9.97 -13.43 -6.17
C GLU A 37 -9.44 -12.38 -7.15
N ILE A 38 -8.32 -11.75 -6.77
CA ILE A 38 -7.53 -10.89 -7.65
C ILE A 38 -6.07 -11.35 -7.66
N VAL A 39 -5.35 -11.05 -8.73
CA VAL A 39 -3.91 -11.25 -8.80
C VAL A 39 -3.21 -10.20 -7.93
N CYS A 40 -2.52 -10.65 -6.89
CA CYS A 40 -1.78 -9.83 -5.94
C CYS A 40 -0.32 -9.66 -6.35
N ALA A 41 0.28 -10.71 -6.92
CA ALA A 41 1.64 -10.69 -7.43
C ALA A 41 1.79 -11.65 -8.60
N VAL A 42 2.71 -11.32 -9.49
CA VAL A 42 3.05 -12.14 -10.66
C VAL A 42 4.55 -12.37 -10.67
N THR A 43 4.94 -13.63 -10.72
CA THR A 43 6.34 -14.01 -10.97
C THR A 43 6.44 -14.91 -12.17
N VAL A 44 7.51 -14.72 -12.92
CA VAL A 44 7.83 -15.47 -14.13
C VAL A 44 9.15 -16.17 -13.91
N ASP A 45 9.16 -17.49 -14.06
CA ASP A 45 10.31 -18.35 -13.78
C ASP A 45 10.95 -18.06 -12.40
N GLY A 46 10.10 -17.79 -11.40
CA GLY A 46 10.50 -17.49 -10.02
C GLY A 46 11.02 -16.07 -9.75
N LYS A 47 10.83 -15.12 -10.67
CA LYS A 47 11.26 -13.72 -10.50
C LYS A 47 10.11 -12.74 -10.70
N GLU A 48 10.10 -11.66 -9.92
CA GLU A 48 9.22 -10.52 -10.19
C GLU A 48 9.51 -9.93 -11.58
N CYS A 49 8.46 -9.55 -12.29
CA CYS A 49 8.55 -9.05 -13.64
C CYS A 49 7.65 -7.84 -13.88
N ASP A 50 8.02 -7.05 -14.88
CA ASP A 50 7.14 -6.02 -15.44
C ASP A 50 6.27 -6.66 -16.52
N MET A 51 4.99 -6.85 -16.22
CA MET A 51 4.01 -7.55 -17.08
C MET A 51 3.81 -6.88 -18.45
N GLU A 52 4.18 -5.61 -18.58
CA GLU A 52 4.15 -4.86 -19.86
C GLU A 52 5.28 -5.28 -20.80
N LYS A 53 6.36 -5.83 -20.25
CA LYS A 53 7.60 -6.15 -20.98
C LYS A 53 7.75 -7.63 -21.30
N VAL A 54 7.14 -8.51 -20.50
CA VAL A 54 7.16 -9.95 -20.74
C VAL A 54 6.14 -10.30 -21.81
N ARG A 55 6.55 -11.10 -22.80
CA ARG A 55 5.67 -11.59 -23.87
C ARG A 55 5.38 -13.07 -23.70
N TRP A 56 4.23 -13.48 -24.21
CA TRP A 56 3.84 -14.88 -24.29
C TRP A 56 4.90 -15.71 -25.02
N GLY A 57 5.30 -16.84 -24.42
CA GLY A 57 6.31 -17.76 -24.95
C GLY A 57 7.76 -17.42 -24.59
N GLU A 58 8.01 -16.32 -23.89
CA GLU A 58 9.35 -15.98 -23.37
C GLU A 58 9.67 -16.65 -22.02
N PHE A 59 8.72 -17.40 -21.46
CA PHE A 59 8.80 -18.02 -20.15
C PHE A 59 8.13 -19.39 -20.11
N GLU A 60 8.51 -20.22 -19.14
CA GLU A 60 8.00 -21.58 -18.99
C GLU A 60 7.05 -21.71 -17.78
N ARG A 61 7.20 -20.85 -16.79
CA ARG A 61 6.43 -20.88 -15.55
C ARG A 61 5.92 -19.49 -15.18
N LEU A 62 4.64 -19.43 -14.85
CA LEU A 62 3.93 -18.29 -14.32
C LEU A 62 3.38 -18.65 -12.95
N ASP A 63 3.79 -17.95 -11.90
CA ASP A 63 3.17 -18.09 -10.58
C ASP A 63 2.41 -16.80 -10.28
N LEU A 64 1.10 -16.94 -10.11
CA LEU A 64 0.15 -15.91 -9.73
C LEU A 64 -0.17 -16.08 -8.25
N VAL A 65 0.23 -15.12 -7.43
CA VAL A 65 -0.26 -15.06 -6.05
C VAL A 65 -1.62 -14.40 -6.10
N THR A 66 -2.66 -15.17 -5.81
CA THR A 66 -4.04 -14.69 -5.80
C THR A 66 -4.51 -14.47 -4.36
N GLY A 67 -5.59 -13.71 -4.21
CA GLY A 67 -6.22 -13.54 -2.92
C GLY A 67 -7.44 -12.64 -3.02
N ARG A 68 -8.31 -12.73 -2.02
CA ARG A 68 -9.48 -11.85 -1.95
C ARG A 68 -9.03 -10.43 -1.58
N PRO A 69 -9.58 -9.40 -2.23
CA PRO A 69 -9.27 -8.00 -1.90
C PRO A 69 -9.44 -7.69 -0.40
N VAL A 70 -10.48 -8.24 0.24
CA VAL A 70 -10.74 -8.09 1.69
C VAL A 70 -9.56 -8.58 2.54
N ASP A 71 -8.93 -9.70 2.17
CA ASP A 71 -7.84 -10.30 2.94
C ASP A 71 -6.54 -9.50 2.79
N LEU A 72 -6.34 -8.85 1.64
CA LEU A 72 -5.22 -7.93 1.43
C LEU A 72 -5.37 -6.67 2.26
N VAL A 73 -6.57 -6.07 2.24
CA VAL A 73 -6.89 -4.89 3.04
C VAL A 73 -6.79 -5.21 4.53
N ARG A 74 -7.32 -6.36 4.97
CA ARG A 74 -7.23 -6.84 6.35
C ARG A 74 -5.77 -6.98 6.79
N ARG A 75 -4.95 -7.72 6.04
CA ARG A 75 -3.51 -7.88 6.33
C ARG A 75 -2.77 -6.55 6.34
N GLY A 76 -3.08 -5.67 5.40
CA GLY A 76 -2.50 -4.33 5.36
C GLY A 76 -2.85 -3.51 6.61
N LEU A 77 -4.11 -3.58 7.07
CA LEU A 77 -4.53 -2.95 8.32
C LEU A 77 -3.81 -3.56 9.54
N GLU A 78 -3.61 -4.89 9.57
CA GLU A 78 -2.88 -5.57 10.65
C GLU A 78 -1.44 -5.08 10.73
N GLN A 79 -0.78 -4.95 9.58
CA GLN A 79 0.60 -4.49 9.46
C GLN A 79 0.76 -2.97 9.65
N SER A 80 -0.31 -2.20 9.41
CA SER A 80 -0.25 -0.74 9.42
C SER A 80 0.24 -0.15 10.75
N GLN A 81 0.02 -0.83 11.88
CA GLN A 81 0.54 -0.37 13.18
C GLN A 81 2.06 -0.32 13.18
N GLN A 82 2.69 -1.39 12.72
CA GLN A 82 4.14 -1.51 12.72
C GLN A 82 4.75 -0.44 11.82
N VAL A 83 4.10 -0.14 10.70
CA VAL A 83 4.48 0.95 9.80
C VAL A 83 4.37 2.30 10.53
N THR A 84 3.26 2.58 11.20
CA THR A 84 3.08 3.84 11.92
C THR A 84 4.03 3.98 13.12
N ASP A 85 4.35 2.89 13.82
CA ASP A 85 5.33 2.89 14.91
C ASP A 85 6.73 3.20 14.38
N GLY A 86 7.09 2.65 13.22
CA GLY A 86 8.33 2.97 12.51
C GLY A 86 8.41 4.46 12.13
N ILE A 87 7.34 5.00 11.57
CA ILE A 87 7.22 6.43 11.25
C ILE A 87 7.39 7.29 12.52
N VAL A 88 6.68 6.96 13.60
CA VAL A 88 6.77 7.67 14.89
C VAL A 88 8.22 7.70 15.40
N GLY A 89 8.89 6.54 15.45
CA GLY A 89 10.27 6.45 15.88
C GLY A 89 11.20 7.33 15.04
N ARG A 90 11.05 7.29 13.72
CA ARG A 90 11.90 8.04 12.79
C ARG A 90 11.66 9.55 12.84
N LEU A 91 10.41 9.98 13.02
CA LEU A 91 10.08 11.40 13.23
C LEU A 91 10.67 11.92 14.55
N GLY A 92 10.62 11.11 15.61
CA GLY A 92 11.28 11.42 16.88
C GLY A 92 12.81 11.55 16.75
N GLU A 93 13.44 10.63 16.02
CA GLU A 93 14.86 10.73 15.69
C GLU A 93 15.19 12.00 14.90
N CYS A 94 14.37 12.35 13.90
CA CYS A 94 14.54 13.58 13.13
C CYS A 94 14.47 14.83 14.02
N ALA A 95 13.50 14.89 14.94
CA ALA A 95 13.39 15.99 15.91
C ALA A 95 14.64 16.07 16.81
N ALA A 96 15.13 14.93 17.32
CA ALA A 96 16.35 14.89 18.13
C ALA A 96 17.60 15.34 17.36
N LEU A 97 17.73 14.96 16.09
CA LEU A 97 18.83 15.39 15.21
C LEU A 97 18.79 16.90 14.95
N LEU A 98 17.60 17.48 14.74
CA LEU A 98 17.43 18.93 14.63
C LEU A 98 17.82 19.65 15.92
N ARG A 99 17.36 19.17 17.08
CA ARG A 99 17.70 19.75 18.41
C ARG A 99 19.20 19.70 18.71
N SER A 100 19.88 18.66 18.26
CA SER A 100 21.34 18.47 18.46
C SER A 100 22.20 19.10 17.37
N GLY A 101 21.60 19.72 16.34
CA GLY A 101 22.32 20.39 15.26
C GLY A 101 22.95 19.44 14.23
N GLN A 102 22.60 18.16 14.22
CA GLN A 102 23.14 17.15 13.30
C GLN A 102 22.44 17.16 11.93
N GLN A 103 22.56 18.28 11.22
CA GLN A 103 21.85 18.56 9.96
C GLN A 103 22.08 17.52 8.85
N GLY A 104 23.29 16.98 8.73
CA GLY A 104 23.62 15.98 7.70
C GLY A 104 22.87 14.66 7.90
N SER A 105 22.84 14.17 9.15
CA SER A 105 22.09 12.97 9.51
C SER A 105 20.58 13.19 9.46
N PHE A 106 20.12 14.40 9.82
CA PHE A 106 18.70 14.77 9.71
C PHE A 106 18.19 14.62 8.28
N ALA A 107 18.88 15.19 7.28
CA ALA A 107 18.40 15.14 5.90
C ALA A 107 18.20 13.70 5.40
N GLN A 108 19.12 12.80 5.73
CA GLN A 108 19.02 11.39 5.37
C GLN A 108 17.82 10.71 6.04
N GLN A 109 17.65 10.89 7.36
CA GLN A 109 16.53 10.28 8.08
C GLN A 109 15.18 10.86 7.66
N PHE A 110 15.14 12.16 7.35
CA PHE A 110 13.93 12.84 6.93
C PHE A 110 13.43 12.32 5.58
N VAL A 111 14.32 12.06 4.61
CA VAL A 111 13.95 11.44 3.33
C VAL A 111 13.30 10.07 3.55
N VAL A 112 13.90 9.24 4.41
CA VAL A 112 13.35 7.91 4.72
C VAL A 112 11.97 8.03 5.40
N ALA A 113 11.80 8.99 6.31
CA ALA A 113 10.50 9.24 6.95
C ALA A 113 9.43 9.65 5.94
N ILE A 114 9.76 10.53 5.00
CA ILE A 114 8.84 10.94 3.94
C ILE A 114 8.47 9.75 3.04
N ASP A 115 9.43 8.91 2.66
CA ASP A 115 9.16 7.73 1.83
C ASP A 115 8.21 6.74 2.53
N GLU A 116 8.38 6.53 3.84
CA GLU A 116 7.48 5.70 4.66
C GLU A 116 6.08 6.32 4.74
N ILE A 117 5.97 7.63 4.97
CA ILE A 117 4.69 8.35 4.98
C ILE A 117 3.98 8.23 3.62
N LEU A 118 4.71 8.39 2.50
CA LEU A 118 4.14 8.24 1.17
C LEU A 118 3.69 6.80 0.89
N SER A 119 4.44 5.81 1.38
CA SER A 119 4.04 4.40 1.28
C SER A 119 2.76 4.13 2.07
N PHE A 120 2.68 4.67 3.29
CA PHE A 120 1.49 4.59 4.12
C PHE A 120 0.28 5.26 3.46
N LEU A 121 0.44 6.44 2.84
CA LEU A 121 -0.63 7.12 2.09
C LEU A 121 -1.12 6.30 0.88
N ARG A 122 -0.22 5.65 0.14
CA ARG A 122 -0.62 4.74 -0.95
C ARG A 122 -1.45 3.57 -0.42
N PHE A 123 -1.04 3.00 0.72
CA PHE A 123 -1.83 1.98 1.40
C PHE A 123 -3.22 2.49 1.79
N LEU A 124 -3.34 3.69 2.36
CA LEU A 124 -4.64 4.30 2.66
C LEU A 124 -5.52 4.45 1.41
N GLY A 125 -4.93 4.82 0.28
CA GLY A 125 -5.64 4.88 -1.00
C GLY A 125 -6.23 3.54 -1.43
N LEU A 126 -5.51 2.44 -1.19
CA LEU A 126 -6.01 1.08 -1.46
C LEU A 126 -7.17 0.71 -0.52
N VAL A 127 -7.05 1.00 0.78
CA VAL A 127 -8.11 0.77 1.75
C VAL A 127 -9.37 1.57 1.37
N GLN A 128 -9.20 2.84 0.99
CA GLN A 128 -10.29 3.71 0.56
C GLN A 128 -10.99 3.20 -0.69
N ALA A 129 -10.24 2.68 -1.66
CA ALA A 129 -10.79 2.11 -2.87
C ALA A 129 -11.66 0.88 -2.57
N TYR A 130 -11.29 0.07 -1.57
CA TYR A 130 -12.02 -1.15 -1.21
C TYR A 130 -13.22 -0.90 -0.30
N VAL A 131 -13.02 -0.16 0.80
CA VAL A 131 -14.06 0.09 1.83
C VAL A 131 -15.08 1.15 1.36
N GLY A 132 -14.83 1.79 0.21
CA GLY A 132 -15.67 2.82 -0.39
C GLY A 132 -15.33 4.23 0.09
N GLN A 133 -15.72 5.22 -0.73
CA GLN A 133 -15.55 6.63 -0.37
C GLN A 133 -16.55 7.01 0.74
N ARG A 134 -16.10 7.84 1.70
CA ARG A 134 -16.83 8.36 2.88
C ARG A 134 -16.62 7.60 4.18
N ARG A 135 -15.35 7.46 4.61
CA ARG A 135 -15.02 7.15 6.01
C ARG A 135 -14.48 8.41 6.69
N PRO A 136 -15.28 9.11 7.51
CA PRO A 136 -14.90 10.39 8.10
C PRO A 136 -13.58 10.34 8.87
N ALA A 137 -13.29 9.21 9.55
CA ALA A 137 -12.05 9.05 10.32
C ALA A 137 -10.79 9.10 9.43
N MET A 138 -10.85 8.47 8.26
CA MET A 138 -9.73 8.43 7.32
C MET A 138 -9.55 9.76 6.59
N GLU A 139 -10.66 10.40 6.18
CA GLU A 139 -10.63 11.74 5.58
C GLU A 139 -10.08 12.78 6.58
N GLN A 140 -10.51 12.73 7.84
CA GLN A 140 -9.98 13.59 8.89
C GLN A 140 -8.48 13.36 9.12
N PHE A 141 -8.04 12.10 9.14
CA PHE A 141 -6.62 11.77 9.26
C PHE A 141 -5.81 12.34 8.07
N ALA A 142 -6.27 12.12 6.85
CA ALA A 142 -5.60 12.59 5.64
C ALA A 142 -5.52 14.13 5.59
N ASN A 143 -6.61 14.82 5.94
CA ASN A 143 -6.64 16.28 5.99
C ASN A 143 -5.67 16.83 7.05
N ARG A 144 -5.68 16.25 8.26
CA ARG A 144 -4.72 16.65 9.31
C ARG A 144 -3.29 16.41 8.90
N LEU A 145 -2.99 15.28 8.25
CA LEU A 145 -1.66 14.98 7.73
C LEU A 145 -1.23 15.99 6.66
N GLN A 146 -2.11 16.32 5.72
CA GLN A 146 -1.84 17.32 4.70
C GLN A 146 -1.54 18.69 5.34
N GLU A 147 -2.35 19.14 6.29
CA GLU A 147 -2.12 20.39 7.01
C GLU A 147 -0.74 20.41 7.68
N ARG A 148 -0.36 19.34 8.39
CA ARG A 148 0.96 19.27 9.05
C ARG A 148 2.11 19.23 8.05
N VAL A 149 1.96 18.55 6.91
CA VAL A 149 2.96 18.53 5.83
C VAL A 149 3.14 19.92 5.21
N ASP A 150 2.05 20.64 4.96
CA ASP A 150 2.10 22.00 4.44
C ASP A 150 2.81 22.96 5.42
N GLU A 151 2.53 22.82 6.73
CA GLU A 151 3.23 23.58 7.78
C GLU A 151 4.72 23.24 7.82
N LEU A 152 5.10 21.95 7.78
CA LEU A 152 6.50 21.51 7.71
C LEU A 152 7.23 22.13 6.50
N LEU A 153 6.60 22.15 5.33
CA LEU A 153 7.18 22.76 4.13
C LEU A 153 7.39 24.27 4.30
N GLN A 154 6.45 24.97 4.93
CA GLN A 154 6.59 26.40 5.21
C GLN A 154 7.73 26.69 6.18
N VAL A 155 7.86 25.89 7.23
CA VAL A 155 8.91 26.01 8.24
C VAL A 155 10.29 25.67 7.66
N GLN A 156 10.37 24.62 6.85
CA GLN A 156 11.57 24.22 6.13
C GLN A 156 12.08 25.34 5.21
N ARG A 157 11.18 26.00 4.47
CA ARG A 157 11.53 27.16 3.62
C ARG A 157 12.08 28.36 4.41
N LYS A 158 11.63 28.53 5.66
CA LYS A 158 12.12 29.59 6.57
C LYS A 158 13.43 29.22 7.25
N GLY A 159 13.85 27.94 7.21
CA GLY A 159 15.03 27.44 7.89
C GLY A 159 14.90 27.42 9.42
N ASP A 160 13.68 27.42 9.96
CA ASP A 160 13.45 27.39 11.40
C ASP A 160 13.48 25.95 11.92
N THR A 161 14.68 25.52 12.31
CA THR A 161 14.95 24.13 12.74
C THR A 161 14.32 23.79 14.08
N VAL A 162 14.11 24.78 14.95
CA VAL A 162 13.48 24.55 16.26
C VAL A 162 12.00 24.27 16.07
N LEU A 163 11.32 25.14 15.31
CA LEU A 163 9.91 24.92 14.99
C LEU A 163 9.71 23.63 14.17
N MET A 164 10.65 23.30 13.28
CA MET A 164 10.57 22.03 12.53
C MET A 164 10.67 20.82 13.47
N ALA A 165 11.55 20.86 14.48
CA ALA A 165 11.63 19.80 15.48
C ALA A 165 10.33 19.70 16.29
N ASP A 166 9.75 20.84 16.67
CA ASP A 166 8.49 20.87 17.43
C ASP A 166 7.31 20.33 16.60
N LEU A 167 7.22 20.67 15.31
CA LEU A 167 6.21 20.10 14.41
C LEU A 167 6.33 18.58 14.28
N LEU A 168 7.56 18.05 14.18
CA LEU A 168 7.78 16.62 14.09
C LEU A 168 7.40 15.91 15.41
N GLU A 169 7.86 16.44 16.54
CA GLU A 169 7.73 15.80 17.86
C GLU A 169 6.33 15.95 18.47
N TYR A 170 5.73 17.13 18.38
CA TYR A 170 4.49 17.45 19.11
C TYR A 170 3.24 17.46 18.23
N GLU A 171 3.40 17.34 16.91
CA GLU A 171 2.25 17.35 16.00
C GLU A 171 2.19 16.13 15.08
N MET A 172 3.28 15.83 14.36
CA MET A 172 3.32 14.68 13.46
C MET A 172 3.34 13.36 14.20
N VAL A 173 4.19 13.21 15.24
CA VAL A 173 4.21 12.00 16.06
C VAL A 173 2.82 11.71 16.68
N PRO A 174 2.16 12.66 17.39
CA PRO A 174 0.83 12.41 17.92
C PRO A 174 -0.24 12.12 16.86
N LEU A 175 -0.09 12.66 15.65
CA LEU A 175 -0.99 12.35 14.54
C LEU A 175 -0.89 10.86 14.17
N PHE A 176 0.33 10.32 14.01
CA PHE A 176 0.53 8.90 13.69
C PHE A 176 0.22 7.98 14.88
N GLU A 177 0.46 8.39 16.12
CA GLU A 177 0.00 7.65 17.30
C GLU A 177 -1.53 7.53 17.35
N GLY A 178 -2.24 8.55 16.86
CA GLY A 178 -3.70 8.55 16.70
C GLY A 178 -4.24 7.54 15.67
N TRP A 179 -3.37 6.93 14.86
CA TRP A 179 -3.76 5.98 13.81
C TRP A 179 -4.55 4.79 14.34
N ALA A 180 -4.25 4.29 15.54
CA ALA A 180 -4.91 3.12 16.11
C ALA A 180 -6.45 3.27 16.17
N GLY A 181 -6.95 4.49 16.41
CA GLY A 181 -8.39 4.79 16.39
C GLY A 181 -8.99 4.73 14.98
N VAL A 182 -8.28 5.28 14.00
CA VAL A 182 -8.69 5.24 12.59
C VAL A 182 -8.70 3.82 12.06
N ARG A 183 -7.64 3.05 12.35
CA ARG A 183 -7.53 1.63 11.99
C ARG A 183 -8.70 0.82 12.53
N LYS A 184 -9.10 1.04 13.79
CA LYS A 184 -10.27 0.34 14.36
C LYS A 184 -11.54 0.63 13.55
N ALA A 185 -11.81 1.89 13.26
CA ALA A 185 -12.98 2.25 12.44
C ALA A 185 -12.93 1.64 11.02
N LEU A 186 -11.73 1.44 10.47
CA LEU A 186 -11.55 0.77 9.18
C LEU A 186 -11.77 -0.75 9.25
N TYR A 187 -11.43 -1.40 10.38
CA TYR A 187 -11.78 -2.81 10.60
C TYR A 187 -13.29 -3.01 10.69
N ASP A 188 -13.97 -2.19 11.50
CA ASP A 188 -15.42 -2.27 11.67
C ASP A 188 -16.11 -2.11 10.29
N ALA A 189 -15.62 -1.15 9.49
CA ALA A 189 -16.10 -0.92 8.12
C ALA A 189 -15.77 -2.05 7.13
N LEU A 190 -14.67 -2.79 7.36
CA LEU A 190 -14.27 -3.94 6.53
C LEU A 190 -15.16 -5.15 6.81
N GLU A 191 -15.56 -5.36 8.07
CA GLU A 191 -16.53 -6.39 8.46
C GLU A 191 -17.90 -6.11 7.83
N GLU A 192 -18.39 -4.87 7.90
CA GLU A 192 -19.63 -4.45 7.22
C GLU A 192 -19.60 -4.71 5.71
N ALA A 193 -18.49 -4.40 5.03
CA ALA A 193 -18.35 -4.58 3.58
C ALA A 193 -18.26 -6.07 3.17
N GLY A 194 -17.61 -6.90 3.99
CA GLY A 194 -17.47 -8.34 3.72
C GLY A 194 -18.80 -9.10 3.83
N ASP A 195 -19.68 -8.67 4.74
CA ASP A 195 -21.02 -9.26 4.88
C ASP A 195 -21.92 -8.95 3.67
N GLU A 196 -21.85 -7.73 3.13
CA GLU A 196 -22.62 -7.32 1.94
C GLU A 196 -22.19 -8.07 0.65
N ASP A 197 -20.89 -8.31 0.46
CA ASP A 197 -20.39 -9.09 -0.69
C ASP A 197 -20.82 -10.56 -0.60
N THR A 198 -20.93 -11.11 0.61
CA THR A 198 -21.40 -12.49 0.83
C THR A 198 -22.89 -12.64 0.54
N GLU A 199 -23.72 -11.66 0.92
CA GLU A 199 -25.16 -11.65 0.62
C GLU A 199 -25.45 -11.45 -0.88
N ARG A 200 -24.67 -10.61 -1.58
CA ARG A 200 -24.81 -10.40 -3.04
C ARG A 200 -24.39 -11.61 -3.87
N GLN A 201 -23.44 -12.41 -3.39
CA GLN A 201 -23.01 -13.63 -4.08
C GLN A 201 -23.97 -14.82 -3.84
N ALA A 202 -24.86 -14.73 -2.84
CA ALA A 202 -25.83 -15.78 -2.51
C ALA A 202 -27.20 -15.63 -3.23
N CYS A 203 -27.42 -14.53 -3.95
CA CYS A 203 -28.65 -14.24 -4.72
C CYS A 203 -28.41 -14.37 -6.23
#